data_AF-A0A5Q4BI04-F1
#
_entry.id   AF-A0A5Q4BI04-F1
#
_cell.length_a   1.000
_cell.length_b   1.000
_cell.length_c   1.000
_cell.angle_alpha   90.00
_cell.angle_beta   90.00
_cell.angle_gamma   90.00
#
_symmetry.space_group_name_H-M   'P 1'
#
loop_
_entity.id
_entity.type
_entity.pdbx_description
1 polymer ?
#
loop_
_entity_poly.entity_id
_entity_poly.type
_entity_poly.pdbx_seq_one_letter_code
_entity_poly.pdbx_strand_id
1 'polypeptide(L)'
;MAGILSEGYFNETSTVTHNPYHYSKVLAEKEDWAIAERRDRWDLVVIGPPLSRGSDSGSLFLLDELLRSGDLFFGVPNLSFATVDVRDVAAAHISAAEVPSAKGRYIVASKETAAFVDISRLFRRLSKSALVPNHQLPDFLVRVVGPLFCLTQQWISRNLWGQLHRGQQPKFHRAGPHVSTA
;
A
#
# COMPACT_ATOMS: atom_id res chain seq x y z
N MET A 1 -10.62 -17.02 7.09
CA MET A 1 -10.84 -16.94 5.63
C MET A 1 -9.93 -15.84 5.11
N ALA A 2 -9.16 -16.08 4.04
CA ALA A 2 -8.31 -15.04 3.47
C ALA A 2 -9.20 -13.89 2.99
N GLY A 3 -8.97 -12.67 3.50
CA GLY A 3 -9.72 -11.50 3.05
C GLY A 3 -9.40 -11.21 1.59
N ILE A 4 -10.42 -11.17 0.74
CA ILE A 4 -10.29 -10.70 -0.65
C ILE A 4 -10.32 -9.18 -0.59
N LEU A 5 -9.35 -8.48 -1.18
CA LEU A 5 -9.45 -7.02 -1.31
C LEU A 5 -10.44 -6.68 -2.43
N SER A 6 -11.31 -5.71 -2.17
CA SER A 6 -12.35 -5.24 -3.08
C SER A 6 -12.41 -3.72 -3.10
N GLU A 7 -12.85 -3.18 -4.24
CA GLU A 7 -13.14 -1.76 -4.46
C GLU A 7 -14.28 -1.23 -3.56
N GLY A 8 -15.01 -2.10 -2.85
CA GLY A 8 -16.01 -1.69 -1.86
C GLY A 8 -15.45 -1.41 -0.46
N TYR A 9 -14.20 -1.78 -0.15
CA TYR A 9 -13.68 -1.67 1.22
C TYR A 9 -12.99 -0.35 1.49
N PHE A 10 -13.46 0.40 2.48
CA PHE A 10 -12.74 1.56 3.00
C PHE A 10 -11.92 1.16 4.23
N ASN A 11 -10.83 1.88 4.48
CA ASN A 11 -10.11 1.75 5.74
C ASN A 11 -10.89 2.45 6.86
N GLU A 12 -11.38 1.65 7.80
CA GLU A 12 -12.15 2.11 8.98
C GLU A 12 -11.31 2.08 10.27
N THR A 13 -10.07 1.63 10.18
CA THR A 13 -9.21 1.38 11.35
C THR A 13 -8.23 2.52 11.64
N SER A 14 -7.91 3.32 10.63
CA SER A 14 -7.02 4.48 10.77
C SER A 14 -7.74 5.67 11.38
N THR A 15 -7.03 6.42 12.21
CA THR A 15 -7.52 7.63 12.90
C THR A 15 -6.46 8.73 12.81
N VAL A 16 -6.78 9.94 13.28
CA VAL A 16 -5.82 11.06 13.38
C VAL A 16 -4.59 10.69 14.22
N THR A 17 -4.75 9.82 15.23
CA THR A 17 -3.67 9.38 16.11
C THR A 17 -3.07 8.03 15.72
N HIS A 18 -3.69 7.31 14.79
CA HIS A 18 -3.26 5.99 14.34
C HIS A 18 -3.26 5.92 12.81
N ASN A 19 -2.07 6.02 12.22
CA ASN A 19 -1.87 6.06 10.78
C ASN A 19 -2.62 7.24 10.10
N PRO A 20 -2.26 8.50 10.47
CA PRO A 20 -2.96 9.70 10.02
C PRO A 20 -2.94 9.90 8.51
N TYR A 21 -1.89 9.44 7.83
CA TYR A 21 -1.79 9.50 6.38
C TYR A 21 -2.92 8.70 5.71
N HIS A 22 -3.11 7.44 6.12
CA HIS A 22 -4.16 6.59 5.57
C HIS A 22 -5.56 7.15 5.92
N TYR A 23 -5.73 7.69 7.12
CA TYR A 23 -6.97 8.35 7.53
C TYR A 23 -7.28 9.57 6.66
N SER A 24 -6.29 10.45 6.41
CA SER A 24 -6.44 11.61 5.54
C SER A 24 -6.86 11.23 4.12
N LYS A 25 -6.29 10.15 3.56
CA LYS A 25 -6.67 9.68 2.22
C LYS A 25 -8.10 9.15 2.15
N VAL A 26 -8.57 8.45 3.17
CA VAL A 26 -9.97 8.00 3.26
C VAL A 26 -10.92 9.18 3.36
N LEU A 27 -10.58 10.20 4.16
CA LEU A 27 -11.42 11.40 4.28
C LEU A 27 -11.48 12.20 2.98
N ALA A 28 -10.35 12.35 2.29
CA ALA A 28 -10.30 13.02 0.99
C ALA A 28 -11.22 12.32 -0.02
N GLU A 29 -11.12 10.99 -0.15
CA GLU A 29 -11.97 10.22 -1.05
C GLU A 29 -13.46 10.37 -0.70
N LYS A 30 -13.83 10.33 0.59
CA LYS A 30 -15.22 10.55 1.02
C LYS A 30 -15.73 11.94 0.68
N GLU A 31 -14.91 12.97 0.83
CA GLU A 31 -15.29 14.33 0.46
C GLU A 31 -15.40 14.50 -1.06
N ASP A 32 -14.50 13.89 -1.83
CA ASP A 32 -14.58 13.90 -3.29
C ASP A 32 -15.91 13.30 -3.79
N TRP A 33 -16.32 12.16 -3.23
CA TRP A 33 -17.63 11.56 -3.50
C TRP A 33 -18.79 12.49 -3.11
N ALA A 34 -18.73 13.10 -1.92
CA ALA A 34 -19.76 14.01 -1.46
C ALA A 34 -19.87 15.26 -2.35
N ILE A 35 -18.76 15.76 -2.92
CA ILE A 35 -18.76 16.87 -3.87
C ILE A 35 -19.36 16.43 -5.22
N ALA A 36 -18.98 15.25 -5.72
CA ALA A 36 -19.49 14.70 -6.97
C ALA A 36 -21.01 14.50 -6.93
N GLU A 37 -21.55 13.97 -5.83
CA GLU A 37 -23.00 13.81 -5.64
C GLU A 37 -23.77 15.15 -5.65
N ARG A 38 -23.09 16.26 -5.32
CA ARG A 38 -23.69 17.61 -5.29
C ARG A 38 -23.60 18.36 -6.62
N ARG A 39 -22.91 17.81 -7.64
CA ARG A 39 -22.58 18.53 -8.88
C ARG A 39 -22.77 17.63 -10.11
N ASP A 40 -23.61 18.05 -11.05
CA ASP A 40 -23.91 17.29 -12.29
C ASP A 40 -23.07 17.76 -13.49
N ARG A 41 -21.81 18.19 -13.25
CA ARG A 41 -20.97 18.80 -14.31
C ARG A 41 -19.84 17.88 -14.77
N TRP A 42 -19.50 16.87 -13.98
CA TRP A 42 -18.40 15.96 -14.23
C TRP A 42 -18.65 14.65 -13.49
N ASP A 43 -18.20 13.54 -14.08
CA ASP A 43 -18.20 12.24 -13.43
C ASP A 43 -16.94 12.06 -12.58
N LEU A 44 -17.05 11.34 -11.45
CA LEU A 44 -15.92 11.01 -10.59
C LEU A 44 -15.49 9.56 -10.76
N VAL A 45 -14.20 9.37 -10.99
CA VAL A 45 -13.52 8.07 -10.93
C VAL A 45 -12.35 8.17 -9.98
N VAL A 46 -12.26 7.25 -9.02
CA VAL A 46 -11.16 7.17 -8.05
C VAL A 46 -10.25 6.00 -8.40
N ILE A 47 -8.94 6.25 -8.52
CA ILE A 47 -7.94 5.22 -8.83
C ILE A 47 -6.88 5.17 -7.73
N GLY A 48 -6.64 3.98 -7.18
CA GLY A 48 -5.58 3.76 -6.18
C GLY A 48 -4.41 2.91 -6.69
N PRO A 49 -3.18 3.06 -6.15
CA PRO A 49 -2.65 4.20 -5.38
C PRO A 49 -1.78 5.13 -6.24
N PRO A 50 -2.02 6.45 -6.18
CA PRO A 50 -1.23 7.44 -6.91
C PRO A 50 0.14 7.68 -6.23
N LEU A 51 1.20 7.69 -7.04
CA LEU A 51 2.53 8.17 -6.66
C LEU A 51 2.68 9.62 -7.14
N SER A 52 2.66 10.58 -6.20
CA SER A 52 3.02 11.98 -6.48
C SER A 52 4.40 12.29 -5.91
N ARG A 53 5.25 12.93 -6.72
CA ARG A 53 6.64 13.29 -6.37
C ARG A 53 6.75 14.25 -5.17
N GLY A 54 5.65 14.92 -4.79
CA GLY A 54 5.58 15.86 -3.66
C GLY A 54 4.75 15.38 -2.47
N SER A 55 4.26 14.14 -2.49
CA SER A 55 3.61 13.57 -1.30
C SER A 55 4.70 12.89 -0.46
N ASP A 56 4.70 13.13 0.85
CA ASP A 56 5.22 12.15 1.82
C ASP A 56 4.40 10.88 1.66
N SER A 57 4.79 10.08 0.66
CA SER A 57 4.12 8.84 0.32
C SER A 57 4.66 7.78 1.26
N GLY A 58 3.78 6.89 1.73
CA GLY A 58 4.20 5.76 2.58
C GLY A 58 5.34 4.95 1.95
N SER A 59 5.40 4.87 0.62
CA SER A 59 6.51 4.25 -0.12
C SER A 59 7.85 4.98 0.02
N LEU A 60 7.86 6.32 0.00
CA LEU A 60 9.10 7.09 0.20
C LEU A 60 9.58 6.98 1.64
N PHE A 61 8.67 7.00 2.61
CA PHE A 61 8.99 6.75 4.02
C PHE A 61 9.64 5.37 4.21
N LEU A 62 9.07 4.31 3.63
CA LEU A 62 9.62 2.95 3.71
C LEU A 62 11.01 2.83 3.08
N LEU A 63 11.26 3.54 1.97
CA LEU A 63 12.58 3.56 1.33
C LEU A 63 13.59 4.35 2.13
N ASP A 64 13.18 5.46 2.75
CA ASP A 64 14.04 6.27 3.61
C ASP A 64 14.46 5.47 4.86
N GLU A 65 13.52 4.77 5.51
CA GLU A 65 13.78 3.91 6.65
C GLU A 65 14.74 2.75 6.29
N LEU A 66 14.55 2.16 5.10
CA LEU A 66 15.38 1.05 4.62
C LEU A 66 16.79 1.47 4.18
N LEU A 67 16.93 2.65 3.55
CA LEU A 67 18.16 3.04 2.85
C LEU A 67 18.96 4.13 3.56
N ARG A 68 18.31 5.03 4.30
CA ARG A 68 18.93 6.24 4.86
C ARG A 68 19.02 6.21 6.37
N SER A 69 17.96 5.83 7.06
CA SER A 69 17.93 5.88 8.52
C SER A 69 18.91 4.87 9.12
N GLY A 70 19.15 3.74 8.43
CA GLY A 70 20.01 2.66 8.95
C GLY A 70 19.39 1.92 10.15
N ASP A 71 18.26 2.41 10.65
CA ASP A 71 17.50 1.85 11.77
C ASP A 71 17.06 0.41 11.53
N LEU A 72 16.95 -0.04 10.28
CA LEU A 72 16.59 -1.41 9.94
C LEU A 72 17.81 -2.33 9.72
N PHE A 73 19.04 -1.92 10.02
CA PHE A 73 20.24 -2.73 9.71
C PHE A 73 20.21 -4.12 10.37
N PHE A 74 19.52 -4.27 11.51
CA PHE A 74 19.36 -5.52 12.23
C PHE A 74 18.31 -6.46 11.64
N GLY A 75 17.54 -6.02 10.64
CA GLY A 75 16.56 -6.84 9.91
C GLY A 75 15.25 -6.11 9.65
N VAL A 76 14.42 -6.66 8.76
CA VAL A 76 13.11 -6.08 8.43
C VAL A 76 11.96 -6.85 9.09
N PRO A 77 10.86 -6.17 9.47
CA PRO A 77 9.68 -6.84 9.99
C PRO A 77 8.97 -7.70 8.93
N ASN A 78 8.14 -8.64 9.40
CA ASN A 78 7.29 -9.49 8.56
C ASN A 78 6.13 -8.72 7.93
N LEU A 79 6.43 -7.91 6.92
CA LEU A 79 5.46 -7.10 6.19
C LEU A 79 5.39 -7.54 4.72
N SER A 80 4.21 -7.42 4.13
CA SER A 80 3.97 -7.60 2.70
C SER A 80 3.25 -6.37 2.16
N PHE A 81 3.68 -5.89 0.99
CA PHE A 81 3.17 -4.68 0.37
C PHE A 81 2.52 -4.99 -0.97
N ALA A 82 1.36 -4.38 -1.24
CA ALA A 82 0.85 -4.30 -2.61
C ALA A 82 1.77 -3.38 -3.41
N THR A 83 2.27 -3.84 -4.54
CA THR A 83 3.15 -3.08 -5.42
C THR A 83 2.49 -2.88 -6.77
N VAL A 84 2.83 -1.82 -7.48
CA VAL A 84 2.27 -1.52 -8.80
C VAL A 84 3.32 -0.78 -9.63
N ASP A 85 3.34 -1.01 -10.93
CA ASP A 85 4.14 -0.21 -11.85
C ASP A 85 3.47 1.15 -12.07
N VAL A 86 4.25 2.23 -11.96
CA VAL A 86 3.75 3.60 -12.18
C VAL A 86 3.17 3.81 -13.57
N ARG A 87 3.64 3.05 -14.56
CA ARG A 87 3.14 3.09 -15.94
C ARG A 87 1.74 2.50 -16.04
N ASP A 88 1.47 1.43 -15.30
CA ASP A 88 0.14 0.82 -15.25
C ASP A 88 -0.86 1.76 -14.55
N VAL A 89 -0.40 2.46 -13.50
CA VAL A 89 -1.22 3.51 -12.86
C VAL A 89 -1.51 4.64 -13.83
N ALA A 90 -0.52 5.14 -14.57
CA ALA A 90 -0.71 6.19 -15.56
C ALA A 90 -1.66 5.76 -16.69
N ALA A 91 -1.48 4.54 -17.20
CA ALA A 91 -2.37 3.97 -18.22
C ALA A 91 -3.80 3.85 -17.69
N ALA A 92 -3.99 3.39 -16.44
CA ALA A 92 -5.31 3.32 -15.83
C ALA A 92 -5.99 4.69 -15.71
N HIS A 93 -5.23 5.76 -15.39
CA HIS A 93 -5.78 7.12 -15.37
C HIS A 93 -6.23 7.60 -16.75
N ILE A 94 -5.42 7.34 -17.79
CA ILE A 94 -5.78 7.68 -19.17
C ILE A 94 -7.03 6.90 -19.60
N SER A 95 -7.05 5.59 -19.39
CA SER A 95 -8.20 4.75 -19.74
C SER A 95 -9.47 5.16 -18.99
N ALA A 96 -9.38 5.52 -17.71
CA ALA A 96 -10.53 6.00 -16.96
C ALA A 96 -11.07 7.35 -17.47
N ALA A 97 -10.20 8.21 -18.01
CA ALA A 97 -10.61 9.47 -18.62
C ALA A 97 -11.19 9.31 -20.03
N GLU A 98 -10.72 8.31 -20.80
CA GLU A 98 -11.14 8.09 -22.19
C GLU A 98 -12.36 7.19 -22.33
N VAL A 99 -12.61 6.28 -21.38
CA VAL A 99 -13.72 5.32 -21.43
C VAL A 99 -14.96 5.92 -20.75
N PRO A 100 -16.03 6.28 -21.49
CA PRO A 100 -17.20 6.94 -20.90
C PRO A 100 -17.98 6.07 -19.90
N SER A 101 -17.78 4.75 -19.94
CA SER A 101 -18.39 3.81 -18.99
C SER A 101 -17.58 3.63 -17.70
N ALA A 102 -16.39 4.21 -17.60
CA ALA A 102 -15.58 4.14 -16.38
C ALA A 102 -16.27 4.90 -15.25
N LYS A 103 -16.49 4.23 -14.11
CA LYS A 103 -17.19 4.81 -12.97
C LYS A 103 -16.78 4.14 -11.67
N GLY A 104 -16.94 4.87 -10.57
CA GLY A 104 -16.68 4.31 -9.24
C GLY A 104 -15.19 4.32 -8.90
N ARG A 105 -14.72 3.22 -8.30
CA ARG A 105 -13.37 3.11 -7.77
C ARG A 105 -12.62 1.93 -8.36
N TYR A 106 -11.37 2.14 -8.73
CA TYR A 106 -10.48 1.10 -9.25
C TYR A 106 -9.21 0.97 -8.39
N ILE A 107 -8.80 -0.26 -8.13
CA ILE A 107 -7.53 -0.54 -7.43
C ILE A 107 -6.54 -1.15 -8.43
N VAL A 108 -5.45 -0.44 -8.71
CA VAL A 108 -4.36 -0.92 -9.57
C VAL A 108 -3.27 -1.48 -8.68
N ALA A 109 -3.10 -2.80 -8.72
CA ALA A 109 -2.09 -3.50 -7.93
C ALA A 109 -1.61 -4.75 -8.68
N SER A 110 -0.39 -5.15 -8.38
CA SER A 110 0.15 -6.44 -8.79
C SER A 110 -0.69 -7.58 -8.20
N LYS A 111 -0.77 -8.69 -8.93
CA LYS A 111 -1.53 -9.88 -8.52
C LYS A 111 -1.07 -10.46 -7.17
N GLU A 112 0.21 -10.29 -6.87
CA GLU A 112 0.86 -10.78 -5.66
C GLU A 112 1.47 -9.62 -4.87
N THR A 113 1.45 -9.74 -3.56
CA THR A 113 2.14 -8.82 -2.66
C THR A 113 3.64 -9.14 -2.65
N ALA A 114 4.46 -8.11 -2.46
CA ALA A 114 5.91 -8.26 -2.31
C ALA A 114 6.27 -8.28 -0.82
N ALA A 115 6.97 -9.32 -0.38
CA ALA A 115 7.48 -9.39 0.99
C ALA A 115 8.60 -8.35 1.20
N PHE A 116 8.60 -7.69 2.38
CA PHE A 116 9.55 -6.62 2.67
C PHE A 116 11.01 -7.11 2.64
N VAL A 117 11.24 -8.36 3.05
CA VAL A 117 12.57 -8.98 3.00
C VAL A 117 13.08 -9.15 1.57
N ASP A 118 12.21 -9.39 0.61
CA ASP A 118 12.61 -9.55 -0.80
C ASP A 118 12.88 -8.20 -1.45
N ILE A 119 12.08 -7.18 -1.12
CA ILE A 119 12.36 -5.78 -1.47
C ILE A 119 13.72 -5.35 -0.91
N SER A 120 13.96 -5.63 0.37
CA SER A 120 15.21 -5.31 1.06
C SER A 120 16.43 -5.98 0.41
N ARG A 121 16.33 -7.28 0.07
CA ARG A 121 17.38 -8.03 -0.65
C ARG A 121 17.65 -7.43 -2.03
N LEU A 122 16.61 -7.02 -2.76
CA LEU A 122 16.75 -6.36 -4.05
C LEU A 122 17.54 -5.05 -3.90
N PHE A 123 17.15 -4.20 -2.95
CA PHE A 123 17.86 -2.94 -2.68
C PHE A 123 19.30 -3.14 -2.23
N ARG A 124 19.59 -4.16 -1.40
CA ARG A 124 20.95 -4.50 -1.01
C ARG A 124 21.81 -4.88 -2.22
N ARG A 125 21.26 -5.66 -3.16
CA ARG A 125 21.97 -6.05 -4.39
C ARG A 125 22.25 -4.84 -5.28
N LEU A 126 21.29 -3.92 -5.41
CA LEU A 126 21.41 -2.72 -6.25
C LEU A 126 22.34 -1.67 -5.65
N SER A 127 22.21 -1.39 -4.35
CA SER A 127 23.01 -0.38 -3.66
C SER A 127 24.41 -0.86 -3.27
N LYS A 128 24.63 -2.19 -3.23
CA LYS A 128 25.84 -2.85 -2.68
C LYS A 128 26.18 -2.44 -1.23
N SER A 129 25.25 -1.82 -0.52
CA SER A 129 25.44 -1.38 0.87
C SER A 129 25.21 -2.54 1.84
N ALA A 130 26.16 -2.75 2.76
CA ALA A 130 26.00 -3.73 3.84
C ALA A 130 25.01 -3.28 4.93
N LEU A 131 24.64 -1.99 4.95
CA LEU A 131 23.67 -1.43 5.90
C LEU A 131 22.24 -1.86 5.61
N VAL A 132 21.95 -2.23 4.35
CA VAL A 132 20.64 -2.74 4.00
C VAL A 132 20.55 -4.20 4.49
N PRO A 133 19.56 -4.52 5.35
CA PRO A 133 19.39 -5.89 5.84
C PRO A 133 19.09 -6.87 4.69
N ASN A 134 19.19 -8.17 4.96
CA ASN A 134 18.84 -9.22 3.99
C ASN A 134 17.99 -10.35 4.60
N HIS A 135 17.57 -10.17 5.84
CA HIS A 135 16.85 -11.15 6.64
C HIS A 135 15.71 -10.48 7.38
N GLN A 136 14.73 -11.31 7.72
CA GLN A 136 13.53 -10.91 8.43
C GLN A 136 13.75 -11.08 9.94
N LEU A 137 13.23 -10.13 10.72
CA LEU A 137 13.21 -10.24 12.17
C LEU A 137 12.09 -11.16 12.64
N PRO A 138 12.37 -12.01 13.65
CA PRO A 138 11.32 -12.69 14.40
C PRO A 138 10.29 -11.69 14.95
N ASP A 139 8.99 -11.98 14.77
CA ASP A 139 7.89 -11.10 15.16
C ASP A 139 7.94 -10.67 16.64
N PHE A 140 8.43 -11.54 17.52
CA PHE A 140 8.61 -11.20 18.94
C PHE A 140 9.61 -10.07 19.15
N LEU A 141 10.73 -10.06 18.41
CA LEU A 141 11.72 -8.99 18.50
C LEU A 141 11.14 -7.67 17.98
N VAL A 142 10.37 -7.72 16.88
CA VAL A 142 9.68 -6.52 16.36
C VAL A 142 8.69 -5.96 17.40
N ARG A 143 7.97 -6.81 18.13
CA ARG A 143 7.07 -6.38 19.21
C ARG A 143 7.82 -5.74 20.37
N VAL A 144 9.00 -6.23 20.74
CA VAL A 144 9.77 -5.65 21.86
C VAL A 144 10.42 -4.32 21.46
N VAL A 145 11.02 -4.27 20.26
CA VAL A 145 11.85 -3.15 19.80
C VAL A 145 11.02 -2.06 19.10
N GLY A 146 9.90 -2.41 18.48
CA GLY A 146 9.07 -1.50 17.68
C GLY A 146 8.65 -0.20 18.39
N PRO A 147 8.27 -0.20 19.69
CA PRO A 147 7.95 1.04 20.40
C PRO A 147 9.09 2.06 20.48
N LEU A 148 10.35 1.62 20.41
CA LEU A 148 11.52 2.52 20.38
C LEU A 148 11.62 3.29 19.07
N PHE A 149 11.01 2.76 18.01
CA PHE A 149 10.94 3.36 16.67
C PHE A 149 9.55 3.93 16.37
N CYS A 150 8.84 4.40 17.40
CA CYS A 150 7.50 4.99 17.30
C CYS A 150 6.42 4.06 16.70
N LEU A 151 6.67 2.75 16.61
CA LEU A 151 5.67 1.77 16.18
C LEU A 151 4.83 1.33 17.39
N THR A 152 3.56 1.70 17.39
CA THR A 152 2.63 1.27 18.45
C THR A 152 2.35 -0.23 18.39
N GLN A 153 2.13 -0.88 19.54
CA GLN A 153 1.74 -2.31 19.59
C GLN A 153 0.47 -2.59 18.78
N GLN A 154 -0.46 -1.64 18.78
CA GLN A 154 -1.68 -1.72 17.98
C GLN A 154 -1.38 -1.74 16.47
N TRP A 155 -0.42 -0.94 16.01
CA TRP A 155 0.04 -1.00 14.62
C TRP A 155 0.75 -2.32 14.32
N ILE A 156 1.68 -2.73 15.18
CA ILE A 156 2.49 -3.96 14.99
C ILE A 156 1.58 -5.19 14.88
N SER A 157 0.61 -5.33 15.79
CA SER A 157 -0.34 -6.46 15.79
C SER A 157 -1.26 -6.50 14.57
N ARG A 158 -1.57 -5.35 13.96
CA ARG A 158 -2.46 -5.25 12.79
C ARG A 158 -1.73 -5.39 11.45
N ASN A 159 -0.43 -5.12 11.42
CA ASN A 159 0.36 -5.10 10.20
C ASN A 159 1.35 -6.27 10.08
N LEU A 160 1.80 -6.85 11.20
CA LEU A 160 2.65 -8.05 11.15
C LEU A 160 1.83 -9.26 10.70
N TRP A 161 2.31 -9.91 9.66
CA TRP A 161 1.76 -11.13 9.08
C TRP A 161 2.14 -12.37 9.91
N GLY A 162 2.02 -12.27 11.24
CA GLY A 162 2.36 -13.33 12.19
C GLY A 162 1.43 -14.55 12.10
N GLN A 163 1.64 -15.54 12.99
CA GLN A 163 1.14 -16.93 12.94
C GLN A 163 -0.34 -17.16 12.55
N LEU A 164 -1.21 -16.15 12.56
CA LEU A 164 -2.58 -16.19 12.06
C LEU A 164 -2.70 -16.28 10.51
N HIS A 165 -1.66 -15.91 9.75
CA HIS A 165 -1.74 -15.76 8.28
C HIS A 165 -0.80 -16.66 7.47
N ARG A 166 -0.13 -17.65 8.10
CA ARG A 166 0.67 -18.67 7.39
C ARG A 166 -0.20 -19.41 6.38
N GLY A 167 -0.16 -19.00 5.11
CA GLY A 167 -0.90 -19.60 3.99
C GLY A 167 -1.97 -18.72 3.33
N GLN A 168 -2.18 -17.47 3.77
CA GLN A 168 -3.21 -16.59 3.22
C GLN A 168 -2.61 -15.24 2.78
N GLN A 169 -1.81 -15.26 1.70
CA GLN A 169 -1.58 -14.03 0.94
C GLN A 169 -2.92 -13.61 0.31
N PRO A 170 -3.40 -12.38 0.51
CA PRO A 170 -4.60 -11.91 -0.17
C PRO A 170 -4.33 -11.94 -1.66
N LYS A 171 -5.10 -12.75 -2.38
CA LYS A 171 -5.06 -12.77 -3.85
C LYS A 171 -5.89 -11.60 -4.33
N PHE A 172 -5.30 -10.69 -5.09
CA PHE A 172 -6.08 -9.67 -5.79
C PHE A 172 -6.85 -10.36 -6.93
N HIS A 173 -8.16 -10.22 -6.94
CA HIS A 173 -8.96 -10.67 -8.08
C HIS A 173 -8.96 -9.56 -9.13
N ARG A 174 -8.84 -9.95 -10.41
CA ARG A 174 -9.00 -9.02 -11.53
C ARG A 174 -10.42 -8.45 -11.44
N ALA A 175 -10.58 -7.13 -11.45
CA ALA A 175 -11.81 -6.57 -12.01
C ALA A 175 -11.96 -7.17 -13.42
N GLY A 176 -13.15 -7.69 -13.74
CA GLY A 176 -13.38 -8.56 -14.90
C GLY A 176 -12.86 -7.99 -16.23
N PRO A 177 -12.70 -8.84 -17.26
CA PRO A 177 -12.21 -8.41 -18.56
C PRO A 177 -13.31 -7.62 -19.29
N HIS A 178 -13.37 -6.32 -19.03
CA HIS A 178 -14.01 -5.36 -19.94
C HIS A 178 -13.05 -4.22 -20.24
N VAL A 179 -11.84 -4.57 -20.67
CA VAL A 179 -11.13 -3.80 -21.68
C VAL A 179 -10.74 -4.81 -22.75
N SER A 180 -11.69 -5.03 -23.67
CA SER A 180 -11.45 -5.73 -24.91
C SER A 180 -10.44 -4.92 -25.71
N THR A 181 -9.44 -5.62 -26.23
CA THR A 181 -8.60 -5.24 -27.36
C THR A 181 -9.31 -4.33 -28.36
N ALA A 182 -8.73 -3.15 -28.61
CA ALA A 182 -8.48 -2.52 -29.91
C ALA A 182 -7.68 -1.24 -29.68
#